data_AF-A0A7W8SPK4-F1
#
_entry.id   AF-A0A7W8SPK4-F1
#
_cell.length_a   1.000
_cell.length_b   1.000
_cell.length_c   1.000
_cell.angle_alpha   90.00
_cell.angle_beta   90.00
_cell.angle_gamma   90.00
#
_symmetry.space_group_name_H-M   'P 1'
#
loop_
_entity.id
_entity.type
_entity.pdbx_description
1 polymer ?
#
loop_
_entity_poly.entity_id
_entity_poly.type
_entity_poly.pdbx_seq_one_letter_code
_entity_poly.pdbx_strand_id
1 'polypeptide(L)' 'MVGLLELAGNHGVEAQLAERLDELLERGELPDLKALFAEFAPRQAECRVVVVEMPSAALYDTLLDEEVLT' A
#
# COMPACT_ATOMS: atom_id res chain seq x y z
N MET A 1 21.83 -12.54 7.77
CA MET A 1 21.22 -11.37 7.10
C MET A 1 20.03 -11.85 6.27
N VAL A 2 18.82 -11.90 6.84
CA VAL A 2 17.59 -12.27 6.10
C VAL A 2 16.44 -11.30 6.40
N GLY A 3 16.38 -10.75 7.62
CA GLY A 3 15.34 -9.80 8.02
C GLY A 3 15.31 -8.47 7.24
N LEU A 4 16.44 -7.95 6.76
CA LEU A 4 16.45 -6.73 5.94
C LEU A 4 15.79 -6.93 4.56
N LEU A 5 16.02 -8.11 3.96
CA LEU A 5 15.40 -8.48 2.68
C LEU A 5 13.90 -8.71 2.83
N GLU A 6 13.48 -9.29 3.96
CA GLU A 6 12.07 -9.48 4.28
C GLU A 6 11.33 -8.14 4.50
N LEU A 7 11.99 -7.16 5.15
CA LEU A 7 11.44 -5.82 5.35
C LEU A 7 11.28 -5.05 4.03
N ALA A 8 12.30 -5.11 3.18
CA ALA A 8 12.29 -4.53 1.83
C ALA A 8 11.14 -5.12 0.98
N GLY A 9 11.04 -6.45 0.94
CA GLY A 9 10.09 -7.15 0.07
C GLY A 9 8.63 -7.10 0.51
N ASN A 10 8.33 -7.02 1.82
CA ASN A 10 6.95 -7.13 2.31
C ASN A 10 6.18 -5.80 2.31
N HIS A 11 6.86 -4.65 2.35
CA HIS A 11 6.20 -3.36 2.57
C HIS A 11 6.52 -2.31 1.50
N GLY A 12 7.32 -2.63 0.48
CA GLY A 12 7.66 -1.70 -0.60
C GLY A 12 8.42 -0.46 -0.12
N VAL A 13 9.10 -0.57 1.03
CA VAL A 13 9.82 0.53 1.71
C VAL A 13 11.31 0.55 1.36
N GLU A 14 11.72 -0.13 0.28
CA GLU A 14 13.12 -0.41 -0.04
C GLU A 14 13.98 0.86 -0.12
N ALA A 15 13.46 1.93 -0.73
CA ALA A 15 14.17 3.20 -0.86
C ALA A 15 14.36 3.91 0.50
N GLN A 16 13.32 3.96 1.33
CA GLN A 16 13.38 4.60 2.65
C GLN A 16 14.22 3.78 3.63
N LEU A 17 14.19 2.45 3.50
CA LEU A 17 15.03 1.55 4.27
C LEU A 17 16.51 1.74 3.91
N ALA A 18 16.83 1.89 2.62
CA ALA A 18 18.21 2.14 2.17
C ALA A 18 18.76 3.45 2.74
N GLU A 19 18.01 4.55 2.62
CA GLU A 19 18.41 5.86 3.20
C GLU A 19 18.66 5.76 4.71
N ARG A 20 17.78 5.09 5.46
CA ARG A 20 17.96 4.91 6.90
C ARG A 20 19.17 4.05 7.26
N LEU A 21 19.45 3.01 6.48
CA LEU A 21 20.66 2.20 6.70
C LEU A 21 21.92 3.01 6.42
N ASP A 22 21.93 3.85 5.38
CA ASP A 22 23.08 4.70 5.07
C ASP A 22 23.35 5.71 6.20
N GLU A 23 22.31 6.37 6.74
CA GLU A 23 22.45 7.26 7.91
C GLU A 23 23.02 6.54 9.14
N LEU A 24 22.60 5.30 9.40
CA LEU A 24 23.08 4.51 10.54
C LEU A 24 24.53 4.05 10.34
N LEU A 25 24.89 3.69 9.11
CA LEU A 25 26.26 3.33 8.75
C LEU A 25 27.20 4.53 8.86
N GLU A 26 26.77 5.73 8.45
CA GLU A 26 27.55 6.97 8.64
C GLU A 26 27.80 7.28 10.12
N ARG A 27 26.84 6.95 10.99
CA ARG A 27 26.96 7.10 12.45
C ARG A 27 27.74 5.97 13.11
N GLY A 28 28.12 4.93 12.37
CA GLY A 28 28.84 3.76 12.87
C GLY A 28 28.00 2.88 13.82
N GLU A 29 26.67 3.02 13.78
CA GLU A 29 25.74 2.30 14.63
C GLU A 29 25.22 1.06 13.90
N LEU A 30 24.97 -0.03 14.64
CA LEU A 30 24.35 -1.23 14.09
C LEU A 30 22.82 -1.02 14.06
N PRO A 31 22.15 -1.19 12.90
CA PRO A 31 20.71 -1.06 12.81
C PRO A 31 20.00 -2.12 13.66
N ASP A 32 19.09 -1.69 14.53
CA ASP A 32 18.18 -2.59 15.25
C ASP A 32 17.04 -2.99 14.32
N LEU A 33 17.09 -4.25 13.87
CA LEU A 33 16.07 -4.83 13.00
C LEU A 33 14.67 -4.75 13.62
N LYS A 34 14.54 -4.97 14.93
CA LYS A 34 13.22 -4.99 15.59
C LYS A 34 12.58 -3.60 15.59
N ALA A 35 13.40 -2.55 15.72
CA ALA A 35 12.96 -1.17 15.62
C ALA A 35 12.56 -0.82 14.18
N LEU A 36 13.39 -1.19 13.20
CA LEU A 36 13.09 -0.98 11.77
C LEU A 36 11.80 -1.70 11.36
N PHE A 37 11.60 -2.95 11.77
CA PHE A 37 10.36 -3.69 11.51
C PHE A 37 9.13 -3.01 12.13
N ALA A 38 9.26 -2.37 13.29
CA ALA A 38 8.16 -1.65 13.91
C ALA A 38 7.87 -0.29 13.24
N GLU A 39 8.92 0.42 12.80
CA GLU A 39 8.81 1.71 12.12
C GLU A 39 8.22 1.57 10.72
N PHE A 40 8.67 0.55 9.98
CA PHE A 40 8.25 0.26 8.62
C PHE A 40 7.10 -0.75 8.53
N ALA A 41 6.59 -1.23 9.67
CA ALA A 41 5.37 -2.02 9.67
C ALA A 41 4.25 -1.20 9.02
N PRO A 42 3.51 -1.77 8.07
CA PRO A 42 2.41 -1.09 7.42
C PRO A 42 1.45 -0.70 8.53
N ARG A 43 1.16 0.59 8.63
CA ARG A 43 -0.02 1.03 9.39
C ARG A 43 -1.15 0.21 8.82
N GLN A 44 -1.80 -0.62 9.65
CA GLN A 44 -2.96 -1.37 9.22
C GLN A 44 -3.93 -0.34 8.66
N ALA A 45 -3.98 -0.27 7.33
CA ALA A 45 -4.99 0.52 6.67
C ALA A 45 -6.27 -0.18 7.11
N GLU A 46 -7.05 0.48 7.96
CA GLU A 46 -8.44 0.12 8.19
C GLU A 46 -9.10 0.28 6.82
N CYS A 47 -8.97 -0.75 6.00
CA CYS A 47 -9.42 -0.75 4.63
C CYS A 47 -10.92 -0.78 4.73
N ARG A 48 -11.54 0.40 4.55
CA ARG A 48 -12.97 0.56 4.71
C ARG A 48 -13.64 -0.36 3.71
N VAL A 49 -14.40 -1.33 4.20
CA VAL A 49 -15.16 -2.25 3.37
C VAL A 49 -16.23 -1.43 2.65
N VAL A 50 -15.98 -1.11 1.38
CA VAL A 50 -16.97 -0.46 0.51
C VAL A 50 -17.80 -1.56 -0.12
N VAL A 51 -19.06 -1.67 0.32
CA VAL A 51 -20.05 -2.54 -0.32
C VAL A 51 -20.70 -1.72 -1.43
N VAL A 52 -20.50 -2.13 -2.68
CA VAL A 52 -21.23 -1.58 -3.83
C VAL A 52 -22.39 -2.52 -4.11
N GLU A 53 -23.61 -2.02 -3.90
CA GLU A 53 -24.80 -2.73 -4.38
C GLU A 53 -24.90 -2.55 -5.89
N MET A 54 -24.91 -3.66 -6.62
CA MET A 54 -25.02 -3.62 -8.08
C MET A 54 -26.45 -3.20 -8.46
N PRO A 55 -26.63 -2.09 -9.19
CA PRO A 55 -27.93 -1.71 -9.68
C PRO A 55 -28.44 -2.73 -10.70
N SER A 56 -29.76 -2.82 -10.86
CA SER A 56 -30.40 -3.64 -11.89
C SER A 56 -29.92 -3.23 -13.29
N ALA A 57 -29.67 -4.21 -14.16
CA ALA A 57 -29.27 -3.97 -15.54
C ALA A 57 -30.31 -3.13 -16.33
N ALA A 58 -31.58 -3.19 -15.94
CA ALA A 58 -32.66 -2.41 -16.56
C ALA A 58 -32.50 -0.89 -16.44
N LEU A 59 -31.67 -0.40 -15.52
CA LEU A 59 -31.32 1.04 -15.44
C LEU A 59 -30.48 1.51 -16.63
N TYR A 60 -29.73 0.61 -17.27
CA TYR A 60 -28.96 0.97 -18.47
C TYR A 60 -29.87 1.14 -19.69
N ASP A 61 -31.00 0.42 -19.75
CA ASP A 61 -31.98 0.54 -20.84
C ASP A 61 -32.57 1.96 -20.92
N THR A 62 -32.79 2.62 -19.78
CA THR A 62 -33.30 4.00 -19.74
C THR A 62 -32.29 5.05 -20.22
N LEU A 63 -30.99 4.73 -20.24
CA LEU A 63 -29.94 5.62 -20.74
C LEU A 63 -29.80 5.54 -22.27
N LEU A 64 -30.27 4.44 -22.88
CA LEU A 64 -30.29 4.26 -24.32
C LEU A 64 -31.42 5.07 -24.99
N ASP A 65 -32.50 5.36 -24.27
CA ASP A 65 -33.62 6.17 -24.80
C ASP A 65 -33.24 7.65 -25.04
N GLU A 66 -32.19 8.18 -24.38
CA GLU A 66 -31.73 9.57 -24.60
C GLU A 66 -30.89 9.75 -25.89
N GLU A 67 -30.22 8.71 -26.40
CA GLU A 67 -29.34 8.83 -27.59
C GLU A 67 -30.01 8.45 -28.93
N VAL A 68 -31.22 7.90 -28.93
CA VAL A 68 -31.86 7.35 -30.16
C VAL A 68 -32.82 8.35 -30.84
N LEU A 69 -32.84 9.63 -30.44
CA LEU A 69 -33.70 10.67 -31.04
C LEU A 69 -32.99 11.73 -31.89
N THR A 70 -31.71 11.55 -32.22
CA THR A 70 -30.99 12.37 -33.24
C THR A 70 -30.80 11.62 -34.55
#